data_AF-A0A1E1MEQ7-F1
#
_entry.id   AF-A0A1E1MEQ7-F1
#
_cell.length_a   1.000
_cell.length_b   1.000
_cell.length_c   1.000
_cell.angle_alpha   90.00
_cell.angle_beta   90.00
_cell.angle_gamma   90.00
#
_symmetry.space_group_name_H-M   'P 1'
#
loop_
_entity.id
_entity.type
_entity.pdbx_description
1 polymer ?
#
loop_
_entity_poly.entity_id
_entity_poly.type
_entity_poly.pdbx_seq_one_letter_code
_entity_poly.pdbx_strand_id
1 'polypeptide(L)'
;MFSSVQRPRLLVASWFVLGALYFLYISLHNDFEDYIKIPYNVIFKPSSPSAKSNITAFVENAHTLPDADAYLPHFNAVILSPNVTLAEAKRGCTWEDSDGVNFMYSGDAEWVKQERNDTELAVKRSEWQTFISTKLMPYSRYSERFSGRGIVVVAGNERTMKRVKVLLRALQTVNCSLPVEIHFYGDEVPPQTQKDLIDLYPTMTVFFNDLASRSNIIKTGFNAFVANFQFKTAAVLNSRFAEVLLLDSDNIPAFDPEELFVSNIYEEYGTIFWPDIARTRPNNPIWSITNTICKMDEYEQESGQLLVDKRRFFYHLQLAAWLNGENASYYNMFLLGDKDMFRFAWHALKTRYGRPTKWLTSVGTLTEGKYCGHTFAQHHPDPGDDRIVFLHGGLLKQIPNEVVKWQKEERGGVYQAYKRSNVDEKWGEVQKCGMEWENGDYVPDERVDRELPVWSCIEMFGVEPKPVYEVLGGFEGLFEGVGGYWMLDD
;
A
#
# COMPACT_ATOMS: atom_id res chain seq x y z
N MET A 1 -9.51 7.08 -62.28
CA MET A 1 -8.25 7.82 -62.53
C MET A 1 -8.37 9.12 -61.75
N PHE A 2 -7.70 9.40 -60.64
CA PHE A 2 -6.33 9.15 -60.18
C PHE A 2 -6.36 8.87 -58.66
N SER A 3 -5.84 7.73 -58.22
CA SER A 3 -4.48 7.46 -57.71
C SER A 3 -4.33 7.66 -56.19
N SER A 4 -4.09 6.53 -55.55
CA SER A 4 -3.64 6.31 -54.19
C SER A 4 -2.49 7.22 -53.74
N VAL A 5 -2.58 7.72 -52.51
CA VAL A 5 -1.40 8.05 -51.71
C VAL A 5 -1.57 7.37 -50.35
N GLN A 6 -0.95 6.19 -50.20
CA GLN A 6 -0.64 5.62 -48.90
C GLN A 6 0.35 6.55 -48.19
N ARG A 7 0.04 6.92 -46.95
CA ARG A 7 1.01 7.42 -45.96
C ARG A 7 0.90 6.58 -44.68
N PRO A 8 2.02 6.39 -43.96
CA PRO A 8 2.30 5.14 -43.26
C PRO A 8 1.67 5.05 -41.87
N ARG A 9 1.28 3.82 -41.52
CA ARG A 9 0.94 3.34 -40.18
C ARG A 9 2.14 3.56 -39.25
N LEU A 10 2.06 4.56 -38.37
CA LEU A 10 3.00 4.78 -37.26
C LEU A 10 2.33 5.77 -36.31
N LEU A 11 1.57 5.28 -35.31
CA LEU A 11 1.13 6.09 -34.16
C LEU A 11 0.53 5.29 -32.98
N VAL A 12 0.35 3.96 -33.09
CA VAL A 12 -0.15 3.12 -31.97
C VAL A 12 0.99 2.46 -31.16
N ALA A 13 2.24 2.57 -31.62
CA ALA A 13 3.41 2.05 -30.89
C ALA A 13 3.97 3.02 -29.83
N SER A 14 3.46 4.25 -29.69
CA SER A 14 4.14 5.31 -28.91
C SER A 14 3.99 5.20 -27.39
N TRP A 15 2.95 4.54 -26.86
CA TRP A 15 2.76 4.40 -25.41
C TRP A 15 3.43 3.15 -24.83
N PHE A 16 3.43 2.04 -25.57
CA PHE A 16 4.19 0.83 -25.19
C PHE A 16 5.70 1.02 -25.34
N VAL A 17 6.13 1.81 -26.33
CA VAL A 17 7.53 2.21 -26.46
C VAL A 17 7.93 3.14 -25.31
N LEU A 18 7.06 3.99 -24.75
CA LEU A 18 7.42 4.81 -23.58
C LEU A 18 7.46 4.01 -22.27
N GLY A 19 6.58 3.05 -22.04
CA GLY A 19 6.64 2.17 -20.85
C GLY A 19 7.81 1.19 -20.90
N ALA A 20 8.05 0.55 -22.05
CA ALA A 20 9.18 -0.35 -22.23
C ALA A 20 10.51 0.40 -22.35
N LEU A 21 10.57 1.57 -23.02
CA LEU A 21 11.76 2.44 -22.99
C LEU A 21 11.95 3.13 -21.64
N TYR A 22 10.94 3.30 -20.80
CA TYR A 22 11.14 3.77 -19.42
C TYR A 22 11.91 2.74 -18.59
N PHE A 23 11.53 1.46 -18.70
CA PHE A 23 12.30 0.36 -18.11
C PHE A 23 13.67 0.16 -18.80
N LEU A 24 13.78 0.34 -20.11
CA LEU A 24 15.06 0.27 -20.83
C LEU A 24 15.97 1.48 -20.57
N TYR A 25 15.42 2.68 -20.38
CA TYR A 25 16.13 3.94 -20.09
C TYR A 25 16.72 3.92 -18.68
N ILE A 26 15.95 3.43 -17.70
CA ILE A 26 16.45 3.16 -16.35
C ILE A 26 17.56 2.09 -16.38
N SER A 27 17.45 1.11 -17.28
CA SER A 27 18.45 0.04 -17.43
C SER A 27 19.70 0.44 -18.24
N LEU A 28 19.64 1.50 -19.07
CA LEU A 28 20.74 1.92 -19.97
C LEU A 28 21.47 3.20 -19.54
N HIS A 29 20.94 3.99 -18.59
CA HIS A 29 21.57 5.26 -18.15
C HIS A 29 22.07 5.27 -16.69
N ASN A 30 22.11 4.10 -16.04
CA ASN A 30 22.95 3.93 -14.85
C ASN A 30 24.36 3.54 -15.31
N ASP A 31 25.12 4.53 -15.77
CA ASP A 31 26.59 4.42 -15.84
C ASP A 31 27.12 4.29 -14.41
N PHE A 32 27.16 3.05 -13.94
CA PHE A 32 28.08 2.58 -12.92
C PHE A 32 29.48 2.78 -13.49
N GLU A 33 30.23 3.81 -13.04
CA GLU A 33 31.72 3.74 -12.93
C GLU A 33 32.39 4.90 -12.17
N ASP A 34 31.75 6.02 -11.82
CA ASP A 34 32.50 7.18 -11.28
C ASP A 34 32.22 7.61 -9.82
N TYR A 35 31.89 6.68 -8.92
CA TYR A 35 31.82 6.97 -7.47
C TYR A 35 32.34 5.83 -6.57
N ILE A 36 33.55 5.32 -6.81
CA ILE A 36 34.28 4.55 -5.76
C ILE A 36 35.75 4.94 -5.73
N LYS A 37 36.07 5.93 -4.90
CA LYS A 37 37.35 6.00 -4.17
C LYS A 37 37.11 6.51 -2.76
N ILE A 38 36.51 5.67 -1.91
CA ILE A 38 36.63 5.82 -0.46
C ILE A 38 37.78 4.90 -0.03
N PRO A 39 38.84 5.41 0.61
CA PRO A 39 40.00 4.61 0.95
C PRO A 39 39.61 3.53 1.98
N TYR A 40 39.83 2.27 1.59
CA TYR A 40 39.86 1.12 2.47
C TYR A 40 40.92 1.34 3.56
N ASN A 41 40.47 1.68 4.77
CA ASN A 41 41.10 1.36 6.06
C ASN A 41 40.29 2.01 7.19
N VAL A 42 39.11 1.47 7.50
CA VAL A 42 38.53 1.62 8.84
C VAL A 42 38.51 0.24 9.47
N ILE A 43 39.69 -0.15 9.96
CA ILE A 43 39.81 -1.26 10.91
C ILE A 43 39.05 -0.81 12.17
N PHE A 44 37.89 -1.41 12.42
CA PHE A 44 37.19 -1.27 13.70
C PHE A 44 38.15 -1.70 14.82
N LYS A 45 38.71 -0.73 15.55
CA LYS A 45 39.29 -1.00 16.87
C LYS A 45 38.12 -1.21 17.84
N PRO A 46 37.99 -2.37 18.49
CA PRO A 46 37.04 -2.52 19.58
C PRO A 46 37.45 -1.56 20.69
N SER A 47 36.57 -0.62 21.03
CA SER A 47 36.72 0.20 22.23
C SER A 47 36.62 -0.70 23.46
N SER A 48 37.54 -0.50 24.41
CA SER A 48 37.61 -1.26 25.67
C SER A 48 36.28 -1.28 26.44
N PRO A 49 35.98 -2.35 27.18
CA PRO A 49 34.72 -2.54 27.87
C PRO A 49 34.72 -1.72 29.17
N SER A 50 34.09 -0.54 29.18
CA SER A 50 33.80 0.19 30.41
C SER A 50 32.40 0.79 30.44
N ALA A 51 31.42 -0.09 30.35
CA ALA A 51 30.20 -0.04 31.15
C ALA A 51 29.58 -1.43 30.94
N LYS A 52 29.23 -2.13 32.01
CA LYS A 52 28.34 -3.29 31.88
C LYS A 52 27.02 -2.73 31.34
N SER A 53 26.87 -2.66 30.02
CA SER A 53 25.56 -2.46 29.44
C SER A 53 24.78 -3.71 29.80
N ASN A 54 23.74 -3.56 30.61
CA ASN A 54 22.72 -4.59 30.67
C ASN A 54 22.22 -4.71 29.23
N ILE A 55 22.66 -5.75 28.52
CA ILE A 55 22.09 -6.13 27.23
C ILE A 55 20.63 -6.42 27.55
N THR A 56 19.75 -5.45 27.29
CA THR A 56 18.32 -5.62 27.45
C THR A 56 17.90 -6.74 26.50
N ALA A 57 17.23 -7.74 27.05
CA ALA A 57 16.84 -8.91 26.29
C ALA A 57 15.86 -8.53 25.18
N PHE A 58 15.89 -9.30 24.09
CA PHE A 58 14.86 -9.29 23.06
C PHE A 58 13.47 -9.44 23.70
N VAL A 59 12.52 -8.60 23.29
CA VAL A 59 11.13 -8.63 23.81
C VAL A 59 10.31 -9.42 22.80
N GLU A 60 9.87 -10.61 23.17
CA GLU A 60 9.18 -11.52 22.24
C GLU A 60 7.85 -10.95 21.70
N ASN A 61 7.09 -10.29 22.58
CA ASN A 61 5.84 -9.62 22.27
C ASN A 61 6.04 -8.10 22.29
N ALA A 62 7.04 -7.61 21.54
CA ALA A 62 7.39 -6.19 21.55
C ALA A 62 6.22 -5.27 21.19
N HIS A 63 5.21 -5.75 20.46
CA HIS A 63 4.00 -4.99 20.14
C HIS A 63 3.28 -4.48 21.38
N THR A 64 3.34 -5.18 22.52
CA THR A 64 2.68 -4.78 23.77
C THR A 64 3.42 -3.68 24.53
N LEU A 65 4.54 -3.17 24.01
CA LEU A 65 5.26 -2.07 24.66
C LEU A 65 4.38 -0.80 24.67
N PRO A 66 4.37 -0.06 25.79
CA PRO A 66 3.32 0.93 26.08
C PRO A 66 3.45 2.23 25.28
N ASP A 67 4.66 2.57 24.83
CA ASP A 67 4.96 3.81 24.11
C ASP A 67 6.21 3.64 23.24
N ALA A 68 6.50 4.64 22.41
CA ALA A 68 7.63 4.63 21.49
C ALA A 68 9.00 4.48 22.19
N ASP A 69 9.22 5.17 23.32
CA ASP A 69 10.53 5.17 24.01
C ASP A 69 10.83 3.82 24.68
N ALA A 70 9.79 3.08 25.08
CA ALA A 70 9.92 1.72 25.59
C ALA A 70 10.55 0.73 24.58
N TYR A 71 10.54 1.05 23.27
CA TYR A 71 11.19 0.23 22.25
C TYR A 71 12.70 0.45 22.13
N LEU A 72 13.28 1.54 22.65
CA LEU A 72 14.70 1.83 22.44
C LEU A 72 15.64 0.70 22.94
N PRO A 73 15.42 0.09 24.13
CA PRO A 73 16.24 -1.04 24.56
C PRO A 73 15.99 -2.31 23.72
N HIS A 74 14.77 -2.50 23.22
CA HIS A 74 14.44 -3.59 22.30
C HIS A 74 15.18 -3.44 20.96
N PHE A 75 15.19 -2.24 20.38
CA PHE A 75 15.89 -1.96 19.12
C PHE A 75 17.40 -2.20 19.25
N ASN A 76 18.01 -1.88 20.39
CA ASN A 76 19.41 -2.21 20.63
C ASN A 76 19.65 -3.72 20.56
N ALA A 77 18.77 -4.55 21.14
CA ALA A 77 18.86 -6.01 21.03
C ALA A 77 18.64 -6.50 19.59
N VAL A 78 17.70 -5.91 18.86
CA VAL A 78 17.42 -6.23 17.45
C VAL A 78 18.63 -5.94 16.56
N ILE A 79 19.28 -4.78 16.72
CA ILE A 79 20.45 -4.38 15.93
C ILE A 79 21.66 -5.28 16.22
N LEU A 80 21.81 -5.74 17.47
CA LEU A 80 22.89 -6.65 17.88
C LEU A 80 22.61 -8.13 17.55
N SER A 81 21.43 -8.44 17.00
CA SER A 81 21.07 -9.81 16.65
C SER A 81 21.94 -10.34 15.49
N PRO A 82 22.27 -11.64 15.46
CA PRO A 82 23.05 -12.22 14.37
C PRO A 82 22.39 -11.95 13.01
N ASN A 83 23.24 -11.69 12.02
CA ASN A 83 22.82 -11.50 10.64
C ASN A 83 22.28 -12.80 10.05
N VAL A 84 21.18 -12.68 9.30
CA VAL A 84 20.57 -13.73 8.49
C VAL A 84 20.97 -13.49 7.04
N THR A 85 21.59 -14.49 6.42
CA THR A 85 21.86 -14.50 4.97
C THR A 85 20.58 -14.70 4.17
N LEU A 86 20.60 -14.37 2.87
CA LEU A 86 19.46 -14.65 1.99
C LEU A 86 19.14 -16.15 1.91
N ALA A 87 20.18 -16.98 1.91
CA ALA A 87 20.03 -18.43 1.93
C ALA A 87 19.37 -18.94 3.22
N GLU A 88 19.58 -18.28 4.36
CA GLU A 88 18.91 -18.60 5.62
C GLU A 88 17.49 -18.07 5.66
N ALA A 89 17.29 -16.83 5.23
CA ALA A 89 15.99 -16.16 5.19
C ALA A 89 14.98 -16.96 4.36
N LYS A 90 15.37 -17.42 3.16
CA LYS A 90 14.46 -18.10 2.24
C LYS A 90 14.00 -19.48 2.72
N ARG A 91 14.74 -20.15 3.61
CA ARG A 91 14.35 -21.48 4.15
C ARG A 91 13.06 -21.46 4.95
N GLY A 92 12.62 -20.29 5.39
CA GLY A 92 11.33 -20.14 6.08
C GLY A 92 10.13 -20.41 5.18
N CYS A 93 10.30 -20.30 3.86
CA CYS A 93 9.25 -20.52 2.89
C CYS A 93 9.57 -21.71 1.98
N THR A 94 8.58 -22.57 1.76
CA THR A 94 8.72 -23.87 1.09
C THR A 94 7.65 -24.10 0.02
N TRP A 95 7.02 -23.03 -0.49
CA TRP A 95 6.04 -23.14 -1.58
C TRP A 95 6.66 -23.82 -2.81
N GLU A 96 5.95 -24.78 -3.38
CA GLU A 96 6.40 -25.51 -4.57
C GLU A 96 6.29 -24.67 -5.85
N ASP A 97 5.24 -23.85 -5.96
CA ASP A 97 5.00 -22.94 -7.08
C ASP A 97 5.23 -21.49 -6.66
N SER A 98 6.47 -21.00 -6.79
CA SER A 98 6.82 -19.61 -6.44
C SER A 98 6.17 -18.56 -7.34
N ASP A 99 5.76 -18.93 -8.56
CA ASP A 99 5.12 -18.01 -9.49
C ASP A 99 3.62 -17.87 -9.18
N GLY A 100 2.99 -18.91 -8.62
CA GLY A 100 1.66 -18.84 -8.03
C GLY A 100 1.58 -18.00 -6.74
N VAL A 101 2.73 -17.71 -6.10
CA VAL A 101 2.83 -16.96 -4.83
C VAL A 101 2.91 -15.45 -5.04
N ASN A 102 3.60 -14.99 -6.09
CA ASN A 102 3.73 -13.57 -6.43
C ASN A 102 3.68 -13.36 -7.94
N PHE A 103 2.59 -12.76 -8.40
CA PHE A 103 2.38 -12.40 -9.81
C PHE A 103 2.71 -10.94 -10.13
N MET A 104 3.11 -10.15 -9.13
CA MET A 104 3.39 -8.72 -9.27
C MET A 104 4.78 -8.45 -9.84
N TYR A 105 5.76 -9.28 -9.47
CA TYR A 105 7.07 -9.33 -10.11
C TYR A 105 7.15 -10.57 -11.00
N SER A 106 7.50 -10.36 -12.27
CA SER A 106 7.72 -11.46 -13.20
C SER A 106 8.86 -12.35 -12.72
N GLY A 107 8.79 -13.64 -13.05
CA GLY A 107 9.92 -14.57 -12.86
C GLY A 107 11.18 -14.14 -13.62
N ASP A 108 11.05 -13.19 -14.55
CA ASP A 108 12.13 -12.64 -15.34
C ASP A 108 12.88 -11.47 -14.71
N ALA A 109 12.37 -10.91 -13.60
CA ALA A 109 13.06 -9.84 -12.89
C ALA A 109 14.48 -10.27 -12.48
N GLU A 110 15.45 -9.36 -12.63
CA GLU A 110 16.87 -9.66 -12.44
C GLU A 110 17.15 -10.29 -11.07
N TRP A 111 16.61 -9.71 -9.99
CA TRP A 111 16.79 -10.20 -8.64
C TRP A 111 16.09 -11.55 -8.37
N VAL A 112 15.12 -11.93 -9.21
CA VAL A 112 14.44 -13.23 -9.13
C VAL A 112 15.33 -14.31 -9.75
N LYS A 113 15.95 -14.02 -10.90
CA LYS A 113 16.86 -14.93 -11.62
C LYS A 113 18.22 -15.06 -10.93
N GLN A 114 18.71 -13.95 -10.39
CA GLN A 114 20.01 -13.86 -9.75
C GLN A 114 19.84 -13.26 -8.36
N GLU A 115 20.05 -14.12 -7.36
CA GLU A 115 20.02 -13.70 -5.96
C GLU A 115 21.08 -12.62 -5.69
N ARG A 116 20.69 -11.62 -4.91
CA ARG A 116 21.60 -10.53 -4.51
C ARG A 116 22.65 -11.03 -3.52
N ASN A 117 23.82 -10.41 -3.58
CA ASN A 117 24.98 -10.81 -2.77
C ASN A 117 24.76 -10.45 -1.28
N ASP A 118 24.98 -11.39 -0.37
CA ASP A 118 24.87 -11.17 1.09
C ASP A 118 25.72 -10.00 1.60
N THR A 119 26.86 -9.71 0.97
CA THR A 119 27.66 -8.52 1.33
C THR A 119 26.90 -7.22 1.05
N GLU A 120 26.22 -7.11 -0.10
CA GLU A 120 25.36 -5.96 -0.42
C GLU A 120 24.19 -5.87 0.59
N LEU A 121 23.53 -7.00 0.86
CA LEU A 121 22.38 -7.05 1.76
C LEU A 121 22.77 -6.68 3.20
N ALA A 122 23.96 -7.08 3.65
CA ALA A 122 24.50 -6.69 4.94
C ALA A 122 24.80 -5.19 5.03
N VAL A 123 25.27 -4.55 3.94
CA VAL A 123 25.44 -3.09 3.88
C VAL A 123 24.08 -2.40 4.06
N LYS A 124 23.06 -2.84 3.31
CA LYS A 124 21.70 -2.29 3.42
C LYS A 124 21.06 -2.52 4.78
N ARG A 125 21.33 -3.66 5.41
CA ARG A 125 20.96 -3.91 6.81
C ARG A 125 21.61 -2.90 7.74
N SER A 126 22.92 -2.69 7.60
CA SER A 126 23.68 -1.74 8.42
C SER A 126 23.18 -0.30 8.25
N GLU A 127 22.71 0.09 7.07
CA GLU A 127 22.17 1.43 6.81
C GLU A 127 20.92 1.72 7.67
N TRP A 128 19.93 0.82 7.66
CA TRP A 128 18.72 1.04 8.47
C TRP A 128 19.00 0.88 9.97
N GLN A 129 19.89 -0.04 10.36
CA GLN A 129 20.33 -0.17 11.76
C GLN A 129 21.02 1.10 12.27
N THR A 130 21.82 1.74 11.41
CA THR A 130 22.44 3.04 11.70
C THR A 130 21.38 4.12 11.82
N PHE A 131 20.37 4.14 10.95
CA PHE A 131 19.24 5.06 11.06
C PHE A 131 18.53 4.94 12.41
N ILE A 132 18.18 3.71 12.82
CA ILE A 132 17.50 3.45 14.10
C ILE A 132 18.36 3.88 15.30
N SER A 133 19.67 3.64 15.27
CA SER A 133 20.55 3.94 16.41
C SER A 133 20.98 5.41 16.50
N THR A 134 20.94 6.18 15.40
CA THR A 134 21.58 7.51 15.36
C THR A 134 20.71 8.64 14.81
N LYS A 135 19.62 8.34 14.10
CA LYS A 135 18.84 9.35 13.35
C LYS A 135 17.36 9.43 13.74
N LEU A 136 16.89 8.62 14.70
CA LEU A 136 15.52 8.73 15.18
C LEU A 136 15.26 10.10 15.80
N MET A 137 14.15 10.70 15.38
CA MET A 137 13.59 11.88 16.01
C MET A 137 12.85 11.46 17.28
N PRO A 138 13.20 11.95 18.48
CA PRO A 138 12.59 11.49 19.73
C PRO A 138 11.09 11.77 19.80
N TYR A 139 10.29 10.79 20.23
CA TYR A 139 8.84 10.91 20.33
C TYR A 139 8.42 12.06 21.26
N SER A 140 9.09 12.21 22.41
CA SER A 140 8.84 13.28 23.40
C SER A 140 8.93 14.71 22.84
N ARG A 141 9.63 14.93 21.73
CA ARG A 141 9.69 16.24 21.07
C ARG A 141 8.41 16.59 20.30
N TYR A 142 7.63 15.58 19.91
CA TYR A 142 6.47 15.72 19.03
C TYR A 142 5.17 15.21 19.62
N SER A 143 5.20 14.56 20.80
CA SER A 143 4.03 13.94 21.45
C SER A 143 2.84 14.90 21.55
N GLU A 144 3.08 16.17 21.92
CA GLU A 144 2.05 17.20 22.06
C GLU A 144 1.39 17.64 20.74
N ARG A 145 1.92 17.21 19.58
CA ARG A 145 1.32 17.46 18.26
C ARG A 145 0.24 16.46 17.90
N PHE A 146 0.09 15.38 18.66
CA PHE A 146 -0.77 14.26 18.32
C PHE A 146 -1.89 14.09 19.35
N SER A 147 -3.14 14.13 18.91
CA SER A 147 -4.29 13.91 19.78
C SER A 147 -5.47 13.26 19.05
N GLY A 148 -6.23 12.46 19.78
CA GLY A 148 -7.45 11.83 19.27
C GLY A 148 -7.22 10.82 18.13
N ARG A 149 -8.35 10.40 17.56
CA ARG A 149 -8.47 9.50 16.40
C ARG A 149 -8.83 10.31 15.16
N GLY A 150 -8.39 9.86 13.99
CA GLY A 150 -8.84 10.47 12.75
C GLY A 150 -8.38 9.74 11.50
N ILE A 151 -8.98 10.16 10.39
CA ILE A 151 -8.74 9.59 9.06
C ILE A 151 -7.74 10.48 8.33
N VAL A 152 -6.71 9.87 7.75
CA VAL A 152 -5.69 10.55 6.94
C VAL A 152 -5.86 10.10 5.50
N VAL A 153 -6.01 11.07 4.59
CA VAL A 153 -6.17 10.81 3.15
C VAL A 153 -5.11 11.59 2.38
N VAL A 154 -4.41 10.93 1.45
CA VAL A 154 -3.51 11.62 0.52
C VAL A 154 -4.27 11.91 -0.77
N ALA A 155 -4.48 13.19 -1.08
CA ALA A 155 -5.19 13.64 -2.28
C ALA A 155 -4.80 15.07 -2.61
N GLY A 156 -4.55 15.35 -3.89
CA GLY A 156 -4.05 16.66 -4.32
C GLY A 156 -4.49 17.08 -5.72
N ASN A 157 -4.58 16.16 -6.68
CA ASN A 157 -5.08 16.47 -8.02
C ASN A 157 -6.61 16.39 -8.12
N GLU A 158 -7.16 16.93 -9.21
CA GLU A 158 -8.61 17.00 -9.46
C GLU A 158 -9.30 15.62 -9.34
N ARG A 159 -8.73 14.57 -9.93
CA ARG A 159 -9.29 13.21 -9.86
C ARG A 159 -9.30 12.65 -8.45
N THR A 160 -8.21 12.85 -7.69
CA THR A 160 -8.18 12.47 -6.27
C THR A 160 -9.18 13.27 -5.44
N MET A 161 -9.41 14.55 -5.75
CA MET A 161 -10.38 15.38 -5.04
C MET A 161 -11.83 15.01 -5.37
N LYS A 162 -12.14 14.62 -6.61
CA LYS A 162 -13.44 14.02 -6.97
C LYS A 162 -13.70 12.76 -6.11
N ARG A 163 -12.70 11.89 -5.96
CA ARG A 163 -12.76 10.69 -5.10
C ARG A 163 -12.90 11.02 -3.60
N VAL A 164 -12.18 12.01 -3.08
CA VAL A 164 -12.34 12.47 -1.69
C VAL A 164 -13.79 12.87 -1.39
N LYS A 165 -14.48 13.55 -2.32
CA LYS A 165 -15.90 13.89 -2.14
C LYS A 165 -16.79 12.63 -2.01
N VAL A 166 -16.51 11.59 -2.80
CA VAL A 166 -17.20 10.30 -2.69
C VAL A 166 -16.94 9.68 -1.31
N LEU A 167 -15.68 9.63 -0.88
CA LEU A 167 -15.30 9.11 0.43
C LEU A 167 -15.99 9.87 1.58
N LEU A 168 -16.00 11.20 1.55
CA LEU A 168 -16.66 12.00 2.60
C LEU A 168 -18.16 11.72 2.69
N ARG A 169 -18.85 11.58 1.56
CA ARG A 169 -20.27 11.18 1.54
C ARG A 169 -20.49 9.75 2.03
N ALA A 170 -19.58 8.83 1.71
CA ALA A 170 -19.63 7.47 2.23
C ALA A 170 -19.49 7.46 3.75
N LEU A 171 -18.52 8.20 4.29
CA LEU A 171 -18.33 8.37 5.74
C LEU A 171 -19.58 8.97 6.41
N GLN A 172 -20.23 9.96 5.80
CA GLN A 172 -21.51 10.49 6.31
C GLN A 172 -22.63 9.45 6.27
N THR A 173 -22.71 8.65 5.20
CA THR A 173 -23.73 7.61 5.04
C THR A 173 -23.62 6.54 6.13
N VAL A 174 -22.40 6.21 6.53
CA VAL A 174 -22.13 5.26 7.63
C VAL A 174 -22.09 5.93 9.01
N ASN A 175 -22.46 7.22 9.12
CA ASN A 175 -22.49 8.00 10.36
C ASN A 175 -21.15 8.12 11.11
N CYS A 176 -20.03 8.06 10.38
CA CYS A 176 -18.70 8.20 10.97
C CYS A 176 -18.49 9.60 11.55
N SER A 177 -18.02 9.67 12.79
CA SER A 177 -17.77 10.94 13.51
C SER A 177 -16.31 11.39 13.45
N LEU A 178 -15.42 10.55 12.93
CA LEU A 178 -13.98 10.81 12.91
C LEU A 178 -13.64 12.04 12.07
N PRO A 179 -12.76 12.93 12.56
CA PRO A 179 -12.20 13.99 11.75
C PRO A 179 -11.36 13.43 10.61
N VAL A 180 -11.38 14.11 9.46
CA VAL A 180 -10.59 13.75 8.27
C VAL A 180 -9.52 14.81 8.04
N GLU A 181 -8.27 14.42 7.84
CA GLU A 181 -7.19 15.31 7.44
C GLU A 181 -6.69 14.93 6.04
N ILE A 182 -6.84 15.87 5.10
CA ILE A 182 -6.44 15.71 3.71
C ILE A 182 -5.03 16.27 3.53
N HIS A 183 -4.11 15.41 3.09
CA HIS A 183 -2.72 15.73 2.82
C HIS A 183 -2.50 15.86 1.31
N PHE A 184 -1.90 16.99 0.92
CA PHE A 184 -1.58 17.34 -0.47
C PHE A 184 -0.18 17.96 -0.53
N TYR A 185 0.36 18.24 -1.71
CA TYR A 185 1.68 18.83 -1.86
C TYR A 185 1.63 20.20 -2.56
N GLY A 186 2.15 21.24 -1.91
CA GLY A 186 2.29 22.56 -2.49
C GLY A 186 0.96 23.23 -2.76
N ASP A 187 0.71 23.61 -4.01
CA ASP A 187 -0.48 24.33 -4.45
C ASP A 187 -1.57 23.43 -5.06
N GLU A 188 -1.43 22.11 -4.92
CA GLU A 188 -2.38 21.10 -5.41
C GLU A 188 -3.83 21.35 -4.94
N VAL A 189 -4.01 21.79 -3.70
CA VAL A 189 -5.34 22.11 -3.13
C VAL A 189 -5.38 23.57 -2.68
N PRO A 190 -5.80 24.49 -3.55
CA PRO A 190 -5.87 25.92 -3.23
C PRO A 190 -6.78 26.22 -2.03
N PRO A 191 -6.54 27.32 -1.29
CA PRO A 191 -7.36 27.68 -0.13
C PRO A 191 -8.87 27.79 -0.41
N GLN A 192 -9.25 28.20 -1.62
CA GLN A 192 -10.66 28.24 -2.02
C GLN A 192 -11.27 26.84 -2.08
N THR A 193 -10.58 25.88 -2.71
CA THR A 193 -11.01 24.47 -2.76
C THR A 193 -11.14 23.87 -1.36
N GLN A 194 -10.23 24.22 -0.44
CA GLN A 194 -10.31 23.78 0.96
C GLN A 194 -11.58 24.32 1.64
N LYS A 195 -11.85 25.62 1.47
CA LYS A 195 -13.04 26.27 2.02
C LYS A 195 -14.32 25.67 1.43
N ASP A 196 -14.38 25.51 0.11
CA ASP A 196 -15.55 24.93 -0.57
C ASP A 196 -15.84 23.52 -0.08
N LEU A 197 -14.80 22.73 0.23
CA LEU A 197 -14.97 21.39 0.76
C LEU A 197 -15.51 21.41 2.21
N ILE A 198 -15.02 22.31 3.06
CA ILE A 198 -15.53 22.48 4.43
C ILE A 198 -17.00 22.92 4.39
N ASP A 199 -17.33 23.90 3.55
CA ASP A 199 -18.69 24.43 3.40
C ASP A 199 -19.67 23.35 2.88
N LEU A 200 -19.18 22.41 2.06
CA LEU A 200 -19.98 21.29 1.54
C LEU A 200 -20.27 20.21 2.59
N TYR A 201 -19.42 20.06 3.61
CA TYR A 201 -19.54 19.03 4.65
C TYR A 201 -19.53 19.63 6.07
N PRO A 202 -20.49 20.51 6.41
CA PRO A 202 -20.45 21.29 7.66
C PRO A 202 -20.60 20.45 8.94
N THR A 203 -21.06 19.20 8.83
CA THR A 203 -21.18 18.25 9.94
C THR A 203 -19.92 17.42 10.16
N MET A 204 -18.95 17.45 9.23
CA MET A 204 -17.68 16.74 9.36
C MET A 204 -16.56 17.71 9.70
N THR A 205 -15.66 17.28 10.58
CA THR A 205 -14.44 18.03 10.84
C THR A 205 -13.39 17.67 9.79
N VAL A 206 -13.12 18.59 8.86
CA VAL A 206 -12.11 18.41 7.80
C VAL A 206 -10.93 19.34 8.02
N PHE A 207 -9.74 18.77 8.01
CA PHE A 207 -8.46 19.45 8.11
C PHE A 207 -7.63 19.26 6.85
N PHE A 208 -6.63 20.12 6.70
CA PHE A 208 -5.74 20.14 5.55
C PHE A 208 -4.29 20.24 6.02
N ASN A 209 -3.40 19.49 5.38
CA ASN A 209 -1.96 19.57 5.63
C ASN A 209 -1.17 19.55 4.31
N ASP A 210 -0.42 20.63 4.07
CA ASP A 210 0.51 20.71 2.95
C ASP A 210 1.82 19.99 3.29
N LEU A 211 2.13 18.91 2.58
CA LEU A 211 3.34 18.10 2.71
C LEU A 211 4.62 18.85 2.32
N ALA A 212 4.52 19.93 1.52
CA ALA A 212 5.64 20.83 1.21
C ALA A 212 5.97 21.78 2.38
N SER A 213 5.13 21.85 3.41
CA SER A 213 5.30 22.78 4.53
C SER A 213 6.59 22.55 5.33
N ARG A 214 7.25 23.65 5.68
CA ARG A 214 8.40 23.66 6.59
C ARG A 214 8.05 23.29 8.03
N SER A 215 6.76 23.26 8.42
CA SER A 215 6.31 22.82 9.76
C SER A 215 6.18 21.31 9.92
N ASN A 216 6.23 20.53 8.83
CA ASN A 216 6.15 19.07 8.87
C ASN A 216 7.29 18.45 9.68
N ILE A 217 7.00 17.38 10.40
CA ILE A 217 7.95 16.58 11.19
C ILE A 217 8.89 15.86 10.23
N ILE A 218 8.34 15.12 9.28
CA ILE A 218 9.09 14.48 8.19
C ILE A 218 8.98 15.32 6.94
N LYS A 219 10.12 15.55 6.29
CA LYS A 219 10.20 16.21 4.99
C LYS A 219 10.04 15.20 3.88
N THR A 220 9.36 15.63 2.82
CA THR A 220 9.21 14.88 1.59
C THR A 220 9.39 15.82 0.41
N GLY A 221 9.80 15.26 -0.73
CA GLY A 221 9.81 15.95 -2.02
C GLY A 221 8.68 15.47 -2.92
N PHE A 222 8.42 16.22 -3.97
CA PHE A 222 7.55 15.84 -5.09
C PHE A 222 8.40 15.56 -6.32
N ASN A 223 8.05 14.50 -7.04
CA ASN A 223 8.61 14.19 -8.33
C ASN A 223 7.48 13.91 -9.33
N ALA A 224 7.42 14.70 -10.40
CA ALA A 224 6.38 14.59 -11.43
C ALA A 224 6.51 13.34 -12.32
N PHE A 225 7.67 12.68 -12.31
CA PHE A 225 8.01 11.59 -13.21
C PHE A 225 7.89 10.20 -12.58
N VAL A 226 7.63 10.12 -11.27
CA VAL A 226 7.48 8.86 -10.54
C VAL A 226 6.29 8.92 -9.59
N ALA A 227 5.78 7.75 -9.20
CA ALA A 227 4.77 7.66 -8.17
C ALA A 227 5.34 8.13 -6.82
N ASN A 228 4.67 9.08 -6.17
CA ASN A 228 5.10 9.69 -4.91
C ASN A 228 4.64 8.87 -3.68
N PHE A 229 5.00 7.58 -3.64
CA PHE A 229 4.59 6.64 -2.57
C PHE A 229 4.94 7.13 -1.15
N GLN A 230 6.01 7.91 -1.03
CA GLN A 230 6.44 8.51 0.23
C GLN A 230 5.38 9.40 0.90
N PHE A 231 4.41 9.93 0.13
CA PHE A 231 3.38 10.81 0.67
C PHE A 231 2.53 10.14 1.75
N LYS A 232 2.24 8.84 1.65
CA LYS A 232 1.46 8.12 2.67
C LYS A 232 2.20 8.06 4.01
N THR A 233 3.48 7.68 4.00
CA THR A 233 4.29 7.66 5.22
C THR A 233 4.47 9.06 5.82
N ALA A 234 4.69 10.07 4.99
CA ALA A 234 4.78 11.46 5.43
C ALA A 234 3.44 11.95 6.01
N ALA A 235 2.31 11.61 5.38
CA ALA A 235 0.98 12.01 5.84
C ALA A 235 0.65 11.41 7.21
N VAL A 236 0.90 10.10 7.41
CA VAL A 236 0.68 9.45 8.71
C VAL A 236 1.53 10.12 9.80
N LEU A 237 2.83 10.34 9.57
CA LEU A 237 3.71 10.97 10.58
C LEU A 237 3.35 12.43 10.86
N ASN A 238 3.04 13.20 9.82
CA ASN A 238 2.75 14.63 9.93
C ASN A 238 1.31 14.93 10.36
N SER A 239 0.41 13.93 10.38
CA SER A 239 -0.97 14.13 10.81
C SER A 239 -1.08 14.54 12.27
N ARG A 240 -2.18 15.21 12.60
CA ARG A 240 -2.47 15.66 13.97
C ARG A 240 -2.97 14.56 14.91
N PHE A 241 -3.34 13.39 14.38
CA PHE A 241 -3.99 12.35 15.18
C PHE A 241 -2.97 11.51 15.95
N ALA A 242 -3.34 11.03 17.13
CA ALA A 242 -2.54 10.04 17.86
C ALA A 242 -2.77 8.64 17.29
N GLU A 243 -4.02 8.32 16.97
CA GLU A 243 -4.45 7.05 16.40
C GLU A 243 -4.97 7.33 14.98
N VAL A 244 -4.31 6.76 13.96
CA VAL A 244 -4.52 7.12 12.55
C VAL A 244 -5.16 5.96 11.82
N LEU A 245 -6.27 6.23 11.12
CA LEU A 245 -6.72 5.42 9.98
C LEU A 245 -6.22 6.08 8.69
N LEU A 246 -5.19 5.53 8.06
CA LEU A 246 -4.83 5.94 6.69
C LEU A 246 -5.87 5.32 5.76
N LEU A 247 -6.36 6.10 4.79
CA LEU A 247 -7.32 5.63 3.80
C LEU A 247 -7.03 6.25 2.43
N ASP A 248 -6.97 5.42 1.41
CA ASP A 248 -6.88 5.89 0.03
C ASP A 248 -8.18 6.56 -0.43
N SER A 249 -8.07 7.54 -1.34
CA SER A 249 -9.24 8.27 -1.83
C SER A 249 -10.27 7.39 -2.56
N ASP A 250 -9.84 6.26 -3.11
CA ASP A 250 -10.63 5.22 -3.79
C ASP A 250 -10.98 4.03 -2.88
N ASN A 251 -10.88 4.20 -1.56
CA ASN A 251 -11.25 3.18 -0.61
C ASN A 251 -12.54 3.55 0.13
N ILE A 252 -13.64 2.88 -0.22
CA ILE A 252 -14.97 3.21 0.29
C ILE A 252 -15.28 2.35 1.52
N PRO A 253 -15.54 2.96 2.69
CA PRO A 253 -15.98 2.22 3.86
C PRO A 253 -17.41 1.72 3.66
N ALA A 254 -17.65 0.45 3.98
CA ALA A 254 -18.99 -0.15 3.97
C ALA A 254 -19.70 -0.03 5.32
N PHE A 255 -18.97 0.28 6.40
CA PHE A 255 -19.45 0.44 7.77
C PHE A 255 -18.73 1.61 8.44
N ASP A 256 -19.16 2.01 9.64
CA ASP A 256 -18.49 3.05 10.42
C ASP A 256 -17.06 2.59 10.80
N PRO A 257 -16.00 3.21 10.26
CA PRO A 257 -14.64 2.79 10.57
C PRO A 257 -14.21 3.17 11.99
N GLU A 258 -14.98 3.98 12.73
CA GLU A 258 -14.68 4.29 14.12
C GLU A 258 -14.70 3.04 15.02
N GLU A 259 -15.56 2.07 14.71
CA GLU A 259 -15.64 0.77 15.41
C GLU A 259 -14.30 0.02 15.41
N LEU A 260 -13.46 0.21 14.39
CA LEU A 260 -12.20 -0.51 14.24
C LEU A 260 -11.17 -0.15 15.33
N PHE A 261 -11.26 1.06 15.90
CA PHE A 261 -10.37 1.51 16.99
C PHE A 261 -10.70 0.88 18.35
N VAL A 262 -11.77 0.10 18.43
CA VAL A 262 -12.14 -0.68 19.62
C VAL A 262 -12.30 -2.18 19.30
N SER A 263 -11.82 -2.60 18.13
CA SER A 263 -11.70 -4.02 17.80
C SER A 263 -10.65 -4.69 18.68
N ASN A 264 -10.84 -5.97 19.01
CA ASN A 264 -9.93 -6.73 19.86
C ASN A 264 -8.52 -6.77 19.27
N ILE A 265 -8.41 -6.89 17.94
CA ILE A 265 -7.11 -6.86 17.26
C ILE A 265 -6.45 -5.48 17.40
N TYR A 266 -7.19 -4.37 17.25
CA TYR A 266 -6.58 -3.06 17.42
C TYR A 266 -6.15 -2.80 18.87
N GLU A 267 -6.95 -3.17 19.85
CA GLU A 267 -6.61 -2.98 21.27
C GLU A 267 -5.33 -3.74 21.66
N GLU A 268 -5.18 -4.98 21.20
CA GLU A 268 -3.98 -5.80 21.44
C GLU A 268 -2.74 -5.21 20.74
N TYR A 269 -2.83 -5.00 19.42
CA TYR A 269 -1.65 -4.72 18.61
C TYR A 269 -1.36 -3.22 18.46
N GLY A 270 -2.36 -2.34 18.64
CA GLY A 270 -2.27 -0.91 18.32
C GLY A 270 -2.05 -0.62 16.83
N THR A 271 -2.14 -1.65 15.99
CA THR A 271 -2.05 -1.58 14.54
C THR A 271 -2.97 -2.59 13.89
N ILE A 272 -3.47 -2.26 12.69
CA ILE A 272 -4.09 -3.23 11.79
C ILE A 272 -3.56 -3.00 10.39
N PHE A 273 -2.88 -4.01 9.85
CA PHE A 273 -2.42 -4.07 8.47
C PHE A 273 -3.26 -5.11 7.72
N TRP A 274 -3.98 -4.63 6.72
CA TRP A 274 -4.80 -5.49 5.86
C TRP A 274 -3.93 -6.18 4.81
N PRO A 275 -4.27 -7.42 4.44
CA PRO A 275 -3.50 -8.14 3.44
C PRO A 275 -3.81 -7.64 2.03
N ASP A 276 -2.80 -7.67 1.18
CA ASP A 276 -2.91 -7.60 -0.26
C ASP A 276 -3.10 -9.00 -0.86
N ILE A 277 -3.32 -9.09 -2.16
CA ILE A 277 -3.51 -10.35 -2.89
C ILE A 277 -2.19 -11.08 -3.14
N ALA A 278 -1.05 -10.40 -3.13
CA ALA A 278 0.25 -11.00 -3.36
C ALA A 278 0.96 -11.39 -2.05
N ARG A 279 1.97 -12.27 -2.15
CA ARG A 279 2.91 -12.61 -1.08
C ARG A 279 4.32 -12.28 -1.51
N THR A 280 5.22 -11.99 -0.59
CA THR A 280 6.62 -11.75 -0.95
C THR A 280 7.34 -13.06 -1.29
N ARG A 281 8.02 -13.10 -2.45
CA ARG A 281 8.81 -14.28 -2.88
C ARG A 281 9.87 -14.66 -1.83
N PRO A 282 10.20 -15.96 -1.66
CA PRO A 282 11.22 -16.40 -0.70
C PRO A 282 12.60 -15.79 -0.92
N ASN A 283 12.99 -15.57 -2.18
CA ASN A 283 14.26 -14.99 -2.58
C ASN A 283 14.26 -13.45 -2.62
N ASN A 284 13.20 -12.79 -2.15
CA ASN A 284 13.19 -11.33 -2.08
C ASN A 284 14.30 -10.83 -1.12
N PRO A 285 15.20 -9.93 -1.57
CA PRO A 285 16.30 -9.41 -0.75
C PRO A 285 15.87 -8.84 0.60
N ILE A 286 14.64 -8.32 0.69
CA ILE A 286 14.12 -7.66 1.89
C ILE A 286 14.12 -8.56 3.13
N TRP A 287 13.95 -9.88 2.96
CA TRP A 287 13.95 -10.82 4.07
C TRP A 287 15.31 -10.82 4.78
N SER A 288 16.40 -10.92 4.03
CA SER A 288 17.76 -10.80 4.56
C SER A 288 18.04 -9.39 5.10
N ILE A 289 17.68 -8.34 4.35
CA ILE A 289 17.93 -6.95 4.75
C ILE A 289 17.28 -6.64 6.11
N THR A 290 16.05 -7.10 6.35
CA THR A 290 15.33 -6.89 7.61
C THR A 290 15.63 -7.94 8.69
N ASN A 291 16.56 -8.85 8.42
CA ASN A 291 16.93 -9.94 9.32
C ASN A 291 15.75 -10.88 9.66
N THR A 292 14.89 -11.13 8.68
CA THR A 292 13.60 -11.81 8.83
C THR A 292 13.60 -13.11 8.05
N ILE A 293 13.23 -14.20 8.71
CA ILE A 293 12.97 -15.47 8.05
C ILE A 293 11.65 -15.36 7.29
N CYS A 294 11.65 -15.77 6.01
CA CYS A 294 10.46 -15.74 5.17
C CYS A 294 9.29 -16.47 5.86
N LYS A 295 8.07 -15.94 5.74
CA LYS A 295 6.89 -16.46 6.42
C LYS A 295 5.88 -17.05 5.44
N MET A 296 5.55 -18.32 5.66
CA MET A 296 4.54 -19.04 4.87
C MET A 296 3.13 -18.51 5.10
N ASP A 297 2.85 -17.99 6.29
CA ASP A 297 1.53 -17.59 6.75
C ASP A 297 1.28 -16.08 6.66
N GLU A 298 1.90 -15.40 5.69
CA GLU A 298 1.84 -13.95 5.55
C GLU A 298 1.63 -13.53 4.09
N TYR A 299 0.71 -12.57 3.89
CA TYR A 299 0.55 -11.83 2.63
C TYR A 299 1.28 -10.49 2.73
N GLU A 300 1.56 -9.89 1.57
CA GLU A 300 1.97 -8.48 1.52
C GLU A 300 0.88 -7.62 2.17
N GLN A 301 1.23 -6.41 2.60
CA GLN A 301 0.27 -5.46 3.15
C GLN A 301 -0.40 -4.68 2.01
N GLU A 302 -1.68 -4.35 2.14
CA GLU A 302 -2.36 -3.34 1.30
C GLU A 302 -2.37 -2.01 2.07
N SER A 303 -1.73 -0.96 1.54
CA SER A 303 -1.66 0.37 2.18
C SER A 303 -2.79 1.31 1.79
N GLY A 304 -3.77 0.83 1.03
CA GLY A 304 -5.05 1.53 0.83
C GLY A 304 -5.82 1.75 2.14
N GLN A 305 -5.51 0.98 3.18
CA GLN A 305 -6.00 1.17 4.54
C GLN A 305 -5.02 0.62 5.58
N LEU A 306 -4.75 1.37 6.64
CA LEU A 306 -4.09 0.85 7.84
C LEU A 306 -4.49 1.63 9.08
N LEU A 307 -4.42 0.96 10.23
CA LEU A 307 -4.56 1.58 11.55
C LEU A 307 -3.22 1.57 12.28
N VAL A 308 -2.88 2.67 12.94
CA VAL A 308 -1.65 2.76 13.74
C VAL A 308 -1.78 3.77 14.88
N ASP A 309 -1.36 3.36 16.08
CA ASP A 309 -1.13 4.26 17.22
C ASP A 309 0.28 4.87 17.18
N LYS A 310 0.36 6.16 16.84
CA LYS A 310 1.65 6.88 16.77
C LYS A 310 2.33 7.04 18.12
N ARG A 311 1.61 6.92 19.24
CA ARG A 311 2.21 7.00 20.58
C ARG A 311 3.13 5.81 20.83
N ARG A 312 2.74 4.64 20.31
CA ARG A 312 3.49 3.37 20.43
C ARG A 312 4.48 3.18 19.28
N PHE A 313 4.10 3.54 18.06
CA PHE A 313 4.83 3.12 16.86
C PHE A 313 5.51 4.27 16.10
N PHE A 314 5.78 5.40 16.77
CA PHE A 314 6.41 6.57 16.15
C PHE A 314 7.74 6.23 15.44
N TYR A 315 8.58 5.39 16.04
CA TYR A 315 9.87 5.01 15.49
C TYR A 315 9.76 4.02 14.32
N HIS A 316 8.79 3.11 14.35
CA HIS A 316 8.50 2.21 13.23
C HIS A 316 8.05 3.00 12.00
N LEU A 317 7.18 3.98 12.21
CA LEU A 317 6.74 4.88 11.15
C LEU A 317 7.90 5.68 10.56
N GLN A 318 8.84 6.16 11.39
CA GLN A 318 10.06 6.82 10.90
C GLN A 318 10.91 5.91 10.01
N LEU A 319 11.03 4.61 10.35
CA LEU A 319 11.71 3.65 9.50
C LEU A 319 10.96 3.42 8.19
N ALA A 320 9.63 3.27 8.23
CA ALA A 320 8.81 3.15 7.03
C ALA A 320 8.97 4.38 6.11
N ALA A 321 9.03 5.59 6.68
CA ALA A 321 9.29 6.82 5.93
C ALA A 321 10.72 6.89 5.40
N TRP A 322 11.72 6.38 6.13
CA TRP A 322 13.11 6.31 5.67
C TRP A 322 13.27 5.36 4.48
N LEU A 323 12.59 4.20 4.51
CA LEU A 323 12.55 3.25 3.40
C LEU A 323 11.91 3.89 2.15
N ASN A 324 10.79 4.61 2.34
CA ASN A 324 10.02 5.25 1.26
C ASN A 324 10.58 6.59 0.78
N GLY A 325 11.47 7.22 1.54
CA GLY A 325 11.99 8.54 1.20
C GLY A 325 13.23 8.44 0.32
N GLU A 326 14.35 8.91 0.84
CA GLU A 326 15.63 8.97 0.11
C GLU A 326 16.14 7.61 -0.37
N ASN A 327 15.67 6.50 0.23
CA ASN A 327 16.12 5.14 -0.10
C ASN A 327 15.17 4.40 -1.04
N ALA A 328 14.06 5.02 -1.45
CA ALA A 328 13.01 4.35 -2.20
C ALA A 328 13.50 3.74 -3.50
N SER A 329 14.44 4.37 -4.21
CA SER A 329 14.91 3.86 -5.51
C SER A 329 15.50 2.45 -5.39
N TYR A 330 16.18 2.15 -4.28
CA TYR A 330 16.75 0.82 -4.04
C TYR A 330 15.66 -0.19 -3.71
N TYR A 331 14.78 0.13 -2.74
CA TYR A 331 13.75 -0.80 -2.28
C TYR A 331 12.68 -1.04 -3.34
N ASN A 332 12.35 -0.04 -4.17
CA ASN A 332 11.35 -0.16 -5.24
C ASN A 332 11.77 -1.13 -6.37
N MET A 333 13.02 -1.58 -6.39
CA MET A 333 13.47 -2.63 -7.32
C MET A 333 12.83 -3.99 -7.01
N PHE A 334 12.40 -4.22 -5.77
CA PHE A 334 11.84 -5.51 -5.32
C PHE A 334 10.68 -5.38 -4.33
N LEU A 335 10.26 -4.17 -3.97
CA LEU A 335 9.02 -3.87 -3.24
C LEU A 335 8.19 -2.83 -4.01
N LEU A 336 6.87 -2.84 -3.83
CA LEU A 336 5.96 -1.90 -4.49
C LEU A 336 5.66 -0.69 -3.61
N GLY A 337 6.66 0.15 -3.35
CA GLY A 337 6.46 1.42 -2.64
C GLY A 337 5.98 1.26 -1.20
N ASP A 338 5.13 2.19 -0.77
CA ASP A 338 4.72 2.31 0.62
C ASP A 338 3.89 1.12 1.11
N LYS A 339 3.18 0.46 0.18
CA LYS A 339 2.37 -0.74 0.37
C LYS A 339 2.98 -1.69 1.38
N ASP A 340 4.25 -2.04 1.17
CA ASP A 340 4.91 -3.10 1.92
C ASP A 340 6.04 -2.59 2.84
N MET A 341 6.41 -1.32 2.71
CA MET A 341 7.45 -0.72 3.55
C MET A 341 6.97 -0.43 4.98
N PHE A 342 5.65 -0.25 5.21
CA PHE A 342 5.10 -0.28 6.56
C PHE A 342 5.34 -1.66 7.21
N ARG A 343 4.88 -2.74 6.57
CA ARG A 343 5.07 -4.12 7.04
C ARG A 343 6.54 -4.44 7.31
N PHE A 344 7.45 -4.10 6.40
CA PHE A 344 8.86 -4.42 6.56
C PHE A 344 9.59 -3.57 7.60
N ALA A 345 9.11 -2.36 7.92
CA ALA A 345 9.59 -1.64 9.09
C ALA A 345 9.28 -2.39 10.40
N TRP A 346 8.10 -3.01 10.51
CA TRP A 346 7.74 -3.84 11.67
C TRP A 346 8.58 -5.12 11.73
N HIS A 347 8.82 -5.78 10.59
CA HIS A 347 9.70 -6.95 10.53
C HIS A 347 11.15 -6.63 10.90
N ALA A 348 11.69 -5.51 10.38
CA ALA A 348 13.05 -5.05 10.72
C ALA A 348 13.19 -4.83 12.22
N LEU A 349 12.18 -4.22 12.83
CA LEU A 349 12.11 -3.90 14.26
C LEU A 349 11.52 -5.02 15.12
N LYS A 350 11.35 -6.22 14.57
CA LYS A 350 10.91 -7.43 15.28
C LYS A 350 9.65 -7.25 16.12
N THR A 351 8.72 -6.47 15.58
CA THR A 351 7.46 -6.10 16.23
C THR A 351 6.29 -6.75 15.48
N ARG A 352 5.38 -7.40 16.20
CA ARG A 352 4.16 -7.98 15.62
C ARG A 352 3.16 -6.86 15.30
N TYR A 353 2.25 -7.12 14.37
CA TYR A 353 1.18 -6.20 14.00
C TYR A 353 -0.15 -6.95 13.89
N GLY A 354 -1.25 -6.23 14.10
CA GLY A 354 -2.59 -6.77 13.94
C GLY A 354 -2.95 -6.94 12.47
N ARG A 355 -3.80 -7.92 12.18
CA ARG A 355 -4.32 -8.20 10.83
C ARG A 355 -5.69 -8.87 10.95
N PRO A 356 -6.53 -8.80 9.90
CA PRO A 356 -7.73 -9.60 9.85
C PRO A 356 -7.46 -11.10 9.87
N THR A 357 -8.45 -11.86 10.35
CA THR A 357 -8.45 -13.33 10.29
C THR A 357 -8.64 -13.84 8.87
N LYS A 358 -9.43 -13.11 8.07
CA LYS A 358 -9.70 -13.44 6.67
C LYS A 358 -8.82 -12.66 5.72
N TRP A 359 -8.38 -13.35 4.67
CA TRP A 359 -7.82 -12.74 3.50
C TRP A 359 -8.89 -12.02 2.67
N LEU A 360 -8.48 -11.13 1.77
CA LEU A 360 -9.40 -10.28 1.01
C LEU A 360 -10.36 -11.08 0.12
N THR A 361 -11.50 -10.47 -0.19
CA THR A 361 -12.43 -10.92 -1.24
C THR A 361 -12.21 -10.08 -2.49
N SER A 362 -12.09 -10.73 -3.67
CA SER A 362 -12.09 -10.00 -4.94
C SER A 362 -13.53 -9.65 -5.29
N VAL A 363 -13.78 -8.39 -5.67
CA VAL A 363 -15.09 -7.93 -6.13
C VAL A 363 -14.95 -7.29 -7.51
N GLY A 364 -15.93 -7.55 -8.38
CA GLY A 364 -15.79 -7.27 -9.80
C GLY A 364 -17.10 -7.23 -10.60
N THR A 365 -16.94 -7.02 -11.90
CA THR A 365 -18.01 -7.21 -12.89
C THR A 365 -18.05 -8.67 -13.36
N LEU A 366 -19.23 -9.12 -13.80
CA LEU A 366 -19.41 -10.43 -14.44
C LEU A 366 -20.27 -10.27 -15.70
N THR A 367 -19.61 -10.28 -16.85
CA THR A 367 -20.26 -10.12 -18.16
C THR A 367 -20.02 -11.36 -19.00
N GLU A 368 -21.09 -12.01 -19.47
CA GLU A 368 -21.01 -13.18 -20.36
C GLU A 368 -20.08 -14.30 -19.84
N GLY A 369 -20.04 -14.49 -18.52
CA GLY A 369 -19.18 -15.47 -17.87
C GLY A 369 -17.73 -15.01 -17.64
N LYS A 370 -17.35 -13.82 -18.12
CA LYS A 370 -16.04 -13.21 -17.88
C LYS A 370 -16.07 -12.35 -16.61
N TYR A 371 -15.32 -12.78 -15.60
CA TYR A 371 -15.16 -12.06 -14.36
C TYR A 371 -13.99 -11.08 -14.45
N CYS A 372 -14.19 -9.84 -14.03
CA CYS A 372 -13.12 -8.85 -13.91
C CYS A 372 -13.09 -8.30 -12.49
N GLY A 373 -12.19 -8.84 -11.65
CA GLY A 373 -11.97 -8.35 -10.29
C GLY A 373 -11.27 -7.00 -10.31
N HIS A 374 -11.94 -5.96 -9.81
CA HIS A 374 -11.42 -4.59 -9.84
C HIS A 374 -11.28 -3.93 -8.45
N THR A 375 -11.87 -4.53 -7.43
CA THR A 375 -11.89 -4.04 -6.06
C THR A 375 -11.40 -5.11 -5.08
N PHE A 376 -10.56 -4.71 -4.12
CA PHE A 376 -10.25 -5.52 -2.94
C PHE A 376 -11.24 -5.20 -1.82
N ALA A 377 -12.10 -6.16 -1.50
CA ALA A 377 -12.97 -6.13 -0.34
C ALA A 377 -12.24 -6.69 0.88
N GLN A 378 -12.07 -5.85 1.89
CA GLN A 378 -11.22 -6.07 3.05
C GLN A 378 -12.08 -6.28 4.30
N HIS A 379 -11.74 -7.27 5.11
CA HIS A 379 -12.62 -7.74 6.19
C HIS A 379 -12.34 -7.05 7.52
N HIS A 380 -13.34 -7.12 8.41
CA HIS A 380 -13.20 -6.74 9.80
C HIS A 380 -12.06 -7.55 10.45
N PRO A 381 -11.27 -6.94 11.35
CA PRO A 381 -10.08 -7.58 11.87
C PRO A 381 -10.39 -8.75 12.83
N ASP A 382 -11.46 -8.63 13.61
CA ASP A 382 -11.74 -9.57 14.71
C ASP A 382 -12.22 -10.94 14.24
N PRO A 383 -11.79 -12.03 14.91
CA PRO A 383 -12.30 -13.37 14.65
C PRO A 383 -13.82 -13.46 14.83
N GLY A 384 -14.51 -14.04 13.84
CA GLY A 384 -15.96 -14.26 13.86
C GLY A 384 -16.80 -13.09 13.37
N ASP A 385 -16.17 -11.95 13.01
CA ASP A 385 -16.84 -10.87 12.28
C ASP A 385 -16.50 -10.97 10.79
N ASP A 386 -17.48 -11.42 10.01
CA ASP A 386 -17.34 -11.68 8.57
C ASP A 386 -17.63 -10.44 7.69
N ARG A 387 -17.83 -9.26 8.30
CA ARG A 387 -18.14 -8.04 7.57
C ARG A 387 -16.96 -7.60 6.70
N ILE A 388 -17.26 -7.21 5.46
CA ILE A 388 -16.33 -6.43 4.62
C ILE A 388 -16.45 -4.97 5.06
N VAL A 389 -15.36 -4.38 5.52
CA VAL A 389 -15.33 -3.01 6.06
C VAL A 389 -14.83 -1.98 5.06
N PHE A 390 -13.99 -2.38 4.10
CA PHE A 390 -13.41 -1.49 3.11
C PHE A 390 -13.49 -2.09 1.69
N LEU A 391 -13.76 -1.24 0.71
CA LEU A 391 -13.76 -1.58 -0.71
C LEU A 391 -12.75 -0.68 -1.43
N HIS A 392 -11.54 -1.21 -1.61
CA HIS A 392 -10.44 -0.51 -2.28
C HIS A 392 -10.49 -0.75 -3.80
N GLY A 393 -11.01 0.23 -4.54
CA GLY A 393 -11.24 0.16 -5.99
C GLY A 393 -9.99 0.41 -6.84
N GLY A 394 -8.89 -0.29 -6.55
CA GLY A 394 -7.58 -0.05 -7.15
C GLY A 394 -7.56 -0.14 -8.68
N LEU A 395 -8.24 -1.13 -9.29
CA LEU A 395 -8.30 -1.31 -10.74
C LEU A 395 -9.56 -0.71 -11.38
N LEU A 396 -10.58 -0.37 -10.59
CA LEU A 396 -11.82 0.25 -11.09
C LEU A 396 -11.52 1.52 -11.91
N LYS A 397 -10.56 2.33 -11.46
CA LYS A 397 -10.12 3.56 -12.15
C LYS A 397 -9.39 3.33 -13.47
N GLN A 398 -9.03 2.08 -13.81
CA GLN A 398 -8.41 1.71 -15.08
C GLN A 398 -9.44 1.26 -16.12
N ILE A 399 -10.66 0.92 -15.68
CA ILE A 399 -11.72 0.51 -16.60
C ILE A 399 -12.14 1.71 -17.46
N PRO A 400 -12.25 1.57 -18.80
CA PRO A 400 -12.69 2.65 -19.67
C PRO A 400 -14.04 3.23 -19.26
N ASN A 401 -14.20 4.54 -19.35
CA ASN A 401 -15.43 5.23 -18.96
C ASN A 401 -16.65 4.73 -19.74
N GLU A 402 -16.47 4.41 -21.02
CA GLU A 402 -17.48 3.82 -21.90
C GLU A 402 -18.00 2.49 -21.33
N VAL A 403 -17.09 1.64 -20.83
CA VAL A 403 -17.42 0.36 -20.20
C VAL A 403 -18.11 0.58 -18.86
N VAL A 404 -17.59 1.48 -18.01
CA VAL A 404 -18.20 1.80 -16.71
C VAL A 404 -19.62 2.33 -16.89
N LYS A 405 -19.83 3.22 -17.87
CA LYS A 405 -21.15 3.76 -18.22
C LYS A 405 -22.09 2.66 -18.69
N TRP A 406 -21.64 1.78 -19.57
CA TRP A 406 -22.45 0.65 -20.04
C TRP A 406 -22.80 -0.32 -18.90
N GLN A 407 -21.85 -0.68 -18.05
CA GLN A 407 -22.09 -1.53 -16.88
C GLN A 407 -23.14 -0.91 -15.95
N LYS A 408 -23.03 0.40 -15.70
CA LYS A 408 -23.99 1.15 -14.91
C LYS A 408 -25.41 1.11 -15.52
N GLU A 409 -25.53 1.47 -16.79
CA GLU A 409 -26.83 1.66 -17.45
C GLU A 409 -27.56 0.33 -17.75
N GLU A 410 -26.83 -0.73 -18.10
CA GLU A 410 -27.41 -1.95 -18.69
C GLU A 410 -27.21 -3.21 -17.83
N ARG A 411 -26.25 -3.18 -16.88
CA ARG A 411 -25.83 -4.37 -16.12
C ARG A 411 -26.02 -4.24 -14.62
N GLY A 412 -26.66 -3.16 -14.19
CA GLY A 412 -26.99 -2.90 -12.79
C GLY A 412 -25.79 -2.49 -11.93
N GLY A 413 -24.71 -2.00 -12.55
CA GLY A 413 -23.58 -1.40 -11.82
C GLY A 413 -22.23 -2.04 -12.09
N VAL A 414 -21.20 -1.70 -11.30
CA VAL A 414 -19.84 -2.28 -11.44
C VAL A 414 -19.51 -3.32 -10.36
N TYR A 415 -20.25 -3.33 -9.26
CA TYR A 415 -20.18 -4.34 -8.20
C TYR A 415 -21.26 -5.38 -8.46
N GLN A 416 -20.91 -6.45 -9.17
CA GLN A 416 -21.86 -7.47 -9.62
C GLN A 416 -21.59 -8.84 -8.99
N ALA A 417 -20.32 -9.22 -8.91
CA ALA A 417 -19.90 -10.53 -8.44
C ALA A 417 -18.67 -10.44 -7.53
N TYR A 418 -18.44 -11.49 -6.75
CA TYR A 418 -17.27 -11.65 -5.92
C TYR A 418 -16.65 -13.04 -6.09
N LYS A 419 -15.34 -13.12 -5.87
CA LYS A 419 -14.59 -14.36 -5.67
C LYS A 419 -13.95 -14.33 -4.30
N ARG A 420 -14.19 -15.38 -3.51
CA ARG A 420 -13.60 -15.59 -2.19
C ARG A 420 -12.91 -16.95 -2.18
N SER A 421 -11.63 -16.97 -1.82
CA SER A 421 -10.87 -18.21 -1.73
C SER A 421 -11.43 -19.11 -0.63
N ASN A 422 -11.38 -20.43 -0.84
CA ASN A 422 -11.72 -21.43 0.17
C ASN A 422 -10.63 -21.60 1.25
N VAL A 423 -9.51 -20.91 1.11
CA VAL A 423 -8.37 -20.91 2.04
C VAL A 423 -8.09 -19.52 2.60
N ASP A 424 -9.06 -18.61 2.57
CA ASP A 424 -8.95 -17.22 3.03
C ASP A 424 -8.65 -17.08 4.53
N GLU A 425 -8.94 -18.10 5.34
CA GLU A 425 -8.53 -18.18 6.76
C GLU A 425 -7.30 -19.08 6.99
N LYS A 426 -6.81 -19.76 5.95
CA LYS A 426 -5.68 -20.69 6.02
C LYS A 426 -4.44 -20.08 5.39
N TRP A 427 -3.86 -19.12 6.10
CA TRP A 427 -2.80 -18.26 5.60
C TRP A 427 -1.52 -18.98 5.13
N GLY A 428 -1.30 -20.26 5.44
CA GLY A 428 -0.19 -21.04 4.88
C GLY A 428 -0.45 -21.63 3.48
N GLU A 429 -1.72 -21.73 3.07
CA GLU A 429 -2.13 -22.29 1.79
C GLU A 429 -2.12 -21.19 0.69
N VAL A 430 -1.84 -21.59 -0.55
CA VAL A 430 -1.73 -20.66 -1.68
C VAL A 430 -2.99 -20.76 -2.55
N GLN A 431 -3.75 -19.68 -2.61
CA GLN A 431 -4.70 -19.44 -3.68
C GLN A 431 -3.93 -18.88 -4.88
N LYS A 432 -4.03 -19.54 -6.03
CA LYS A 432 -3.46 -19.02 -7.27
C LYS A 432 -4.24 -17.79 -7.72
N CYS A 433 -3.54 -16.68 -7.88
CA CYS A 433 -4.08 -15.41 -8.39
C CYS A 433 -3.25 -14.90 -9.56
N GLY A 434 -3.81 -14.01 -10.36
CA GLY A 434 -3.08 -13.36 -11.44
C GLY A 434 -3.79 -12.15 -12.01
N MET A 435 -3.08 -11.42 -12.88
CA MET A 435 -3.69 -10.39 -13.71
C MET A 435 -4.13 -10.99 -15.04
N GLU A 436 -5.40 -10.77 -15.37
CA GLU A 436 -5.99 -11.04 -16.67
C GLU A 436 -6.20 -9.73 -17.42
N TRP A 437 -6.18 -9.79 -18.75
CA TRP A 437 -6.36 -8.63 -19.61
C TRP A 437 -7.77 -8.62 -20.22
N GLU A 438 -8.41 -7.47 -20.19
CA GLU A 438 -9.77 -7.26 -20.71
C GLU A 438 -9.75 -6.22 -21.82
N ASN A 439 -10.54 -6.46 -22.87
CA ASN A 439 -10.66 -5.62 -24.05
C ASN A 439 -12.11 -5.12 -24.27
N GLY A 440 -13.09 -5.67 -23.54
CA GLY A 440 -14.46 -5.17 -23.58
C GLY A 440 -15.26 -5.60 -24.81
N ASP A 441 -14.94 -6.74 -25.43
CA ASP A 441 -15.62 -7.25 -26.64
C ASP A 441 -17.15 -7.45 -26.46
N TYR A 442 -17.62 -7.49 -25.22
CA TYR A 442 -19.04 -7.60 -24.87
C TYR A 442 -19.79 -6.25 -24.87
N VAL A 443 -19.09 -5.12 -25.02
CA VAL A 443 -19.72 -3.79 -25.08
C VAL A 443 -20.20 -3.54 -26.52
N PRO A 444 -21.48 -3.20 -26.75
CA PRO A 444 -21.99 -2.96 -28.10
C PRO A 444 -21.22 -1.83 -28.82
N ASP A 445 -20.95 -2.02 -30.12
CA ASP A 445 -20.19 -1.06 -30.94
C ASP A 445 -20.79 0.36 -30.90
N GLU A 446 -22.12 0.49 -30.80
CA GLU A 446 -22.78 1.80 -30.75
C GLU A 446 -22.54 2.56 -29.43
N ARG A 447 -21.99 1.90 -28.41
CA ARG A 447 -21.65 2.49 -27.11
C ARG A 447 -20.20 2.94 -27.02
N VAL A 448 -19.42 2.73 -28.08
CA VAL A 448 -17.97 2.90 -28.08
C VAL A 448 -17.56 3.82 -29.23
N ASP A 449 -17.08 5.03 -28.89
CA ASP A 449 -16.68 6.03 -29.90
C ASP A 449 -15.34 5.71 -30.59
N ARG A 450 -14.54 4.81 -29.99
CA ARG A 450 -13.20 4.42 -30.41
C ARG A 450 -12.81 3.07 -29.82
N GLU A 451 -11.85 2.37 -30.43
CA GLU A 451 -11.31 1.13 -29.88
C GLU A 451 -10.97 1.26 -28.38
N LEU A 452 -11.54 0.37 -27.57
CA LEU A 452 -11.32 0.38 -26.13
C LEU A 452 -9.88 -0.01 -25.82
N PRO A 453 -9.17 0.72 -24.94
CA PRO A 453 -7.87 0.27 -24.49
C PRO A 453 -8.04 -0.98 -23.65
N VAL A 454 -7.05 -1.86 -23.67
CA VAL A 454 -7.01 -3.03 -22.77
C VAL A 454 -6.81 -2.57 -21.32
N TRP A 455 -7.50 -3.20 -20.37
CA TRP A 455 -7.32 -2.95 -18.94
C TRP A 455 -7.07 -4.23 -18.16
N SER A 456 -6.63 -4.06 -16.90
CA SER A 456 -6.26 -5.17 -16.03
C SER A 456 -7.43 -5.60 -15.15
N CYS A 457 -7.58 -6.90 -14.97
CA CYS A 457 -8.50 -7.52 -14.05
C CYS A 457 -7.72 -8.47 -13.14
N ILE A 458 -8.17 -8.62 -11.90
CA ILE A 458 -7.62 -9.61 -10.98
C ILE A 458 -8.48 -10.86 -11.00
N GLU A 459 -7.81 -12.00 -11.10
CA GLU A 459 -8.42 -13.32 -11.10
C GLU A 459 -7.92 -14.16 -9.92
N MET A 460 -8.84 -14.90 -9.30
CA MET A 460 -8.60 -16.00 -8.37
C MET A 460 -8.92 -17.32 -9.10
N PHE A 461 -7.89 -17.97 -9.62
CA PHE A 461 -8.08 -19.16 -10.47
C PHE A 461 -8.70 -20.32 -9.69
N GLY A 462 -9.67 -21.00 -10.32
CA GLY A 462 -10.39 -22.11 -9.70
C GLY A 462 -11.42 -21.70 -8.64
N VAL A 463 -11.69 -20.40 -8.48
CA VAL A 463 -12.77 -19.87 -7.65
C VAL A 463 -13.90 -19.38 -8.55
N GLU A 464 -15.08 -19.95 -8.38
CA GLU A 464 -16.27 -19.54 -9.12
C GLU A 464 -16.81 -18.20 -8.59
N PRO A 465 -17.18 -17.25 -9.48
CA PRO A 465 -17.78 -16.00 -9.05
C PRO A 465 -19.19 -16.24 -8.51
N LYS A 466 -19.53 -15.52 -7.45
CA LYS A 466 -20.87 -15.52 -6.84
C LYS A 466 -21.47 -14.12 -6.82
N PRO A 467 -22.80 -13.97 -6.74
CA PRO A 467 -23.43 -12.65 -6.71
C PRO A 467 -22.99 -11.81 -5.51
N VAL A 468 -22.61 -10.55 -5.75
CA VAL A 468 -22.06 -9.68 -4.70
C VAL A 468 -23.02 -9.42 -3.53
N TYR A 469 -24.34 -9.50 -3.77
CA TYR A 469 -25.34 -9.25 -2.74
C TYR A 469 -25.28 -10.23 -1.56
N GLU A 470 -24.66 -11.40 -1.74
CA GLU A 470 -24.46 -12.37 -0.65
C GLU A 470 -23.53 -11.85 0.45
N VAL A 471 -22.63 -10.93 0.11
CA VAL A 471 -21.60 -10.39 1.02
C VAL A 471 -21.66 -8.87 1.19
N LEU A 472 -22.28 -8.17 0.24
CA LEU A 472 -22.37 -6.71 0.17
C LEU A 472 -23.72 -6.27 -0.40
N GLY A 473 -24.82 -6.78 0.18
CA GLY A 473 -26.18 -6.44 -0.22
C GLY A 473 -26.44 -4.93 -0.20
N GLY A 474 -26.84 -4.37 -1.34
CA GLY A 474 -27.15 -2.94 -1.48
C GLY A 474 -25.95 -2.01 -1.68
N PHE A 475 -24.72 -2.54 -1.69
CA PHE A 475 -23.52 -1.71 -1.81
C PHE A 475 -23.46 -0.91 -3.13
N GLU A 476 -23.89 -1.49 -4.25
CA GLU A 476 -23.95 -0.77 -5.54
C GLU A 476 -24.82 0.50 -5.45
N GLY A 477 -25.99 0.40 -4.80
CA GLY A 477 -26.87 1.56 -4.58
C GLY A 477 -26.24 2.61 -3.66
N LEU A 478 -25.50 2.17 -2.63
CA LEU A 478 -24.71 3.07 -1.79
C LEU A 478 -23.63 3.77 -2.63
N PHE A 479 -22.86 3.00 -3.41
CA PHE A 479 -21.78 3.51 -4.24
C PHE A 479 -22.30 4.55 -5.24
N GLU A 480 -23.41 4.28 -5.93
CA GLU A 480 -24.05 5.27 -6.80
C GLU A 480 -24.53 6.50 -6.01
N GLY A 481 -25.21 6.29 -4.88
CA GLY A 481 -25.76 7.37 -4.04
C GLY A 481 -24.73 8.35 -3.49
N VAL A 482 -23.50 7.88 -3.25
CA VAL A 482 -22.38 8.75 -2.81
C VAL A 482 -21.63 9.39 -3.99
N GLY A 483 -22.03 9.12 -5.23
CA GLY A 483 -21.38 9.62 -6.44
C GLY A 483 -20.15 8.80 -6.84
N GLY A 484 -20.15 7.49 -6.58
CA GLY A 484 -19.05 6.57 -6.87
C GLY A 484 -18.64 6.51 -8.34
N TYR A 485 -19.54 6.90 -9.25
CA TYR A 485 -19.29 7.05 -10.68
C TYR A 485 -18.61 8.39 -11.05
N TRP A 486 -17.83 8.97 -10.16
CA TRP A 486 -17.13 10.25 -10.33
C TRP A 486 -16.30 10.38 -11.62
N MET A 487 -15.88 9.26 -12.19
CA MET A 487 -15.12 9.19 -13.45
C MET A 487 -15.98 9.47 -14.69
N LEU A 488 -17.30 9.38 -14.56
CA LEU A 488 -18.28 9.72 -15.59
C LEU A 488 -18.76 11.18 -15.50
N ASP A 489 -18.42 11.88 -14.40
CA ASP A 489 -18.74 13.29 -14.23
C ASP A 489 -17.78 14.14 -15.06
N ASP A 490 -18.33 15.05 -15.88
CA ASP A 490 -17.59 15.96 -16.76
C ASP A 490 -16.48 16.76 -16.04
#